data_AF-A0A482M190-F1
#
_entry.id   AF-A0A482M190-F1
#
_cell.length_a   1.000
_cell.length_b   1.000
_cell.length_c   1.000
_cell.angle_alpha   90.00
_cell.angle_beta   90.00
_cell.angle_gamma   90.00
#
_symmetry.space_group_name_H-M   'P 1'
#
loop_
_entity.id
_entity.type
_entity.pdbx_description
1 polymer ?
#
loop_
_entity_poly.entity_id
_entity_poly.type
_entity_poly.pdbx_seq_one_letter_code
_entity_poly.pdbx_strand_id
1 'polypeptide(L)'
;MTSTTLGDLFPEMRNAAPGNDRKRKPANRITRPGTAERLKALYPEIESWNPVFATQAWFRWLSENDMELVEPESRDERFPDYLVGLIREKMAEMGLWL
;
A
#
# COMPACT_ATOMS: atom_id res chain seq x y z
N MET A 1 -8.70 8.96 -45.22
CA MET A 1 -9.10 9.47 -43.89
C MET A 1 -7.83 9.62 -43.07
N THR A 2 -7.38 10.84 -42.80
CA THR A 2 -6.18 11.10 -42.00
C THR A 2 -6.59 11.25 -40.54
N SER A 3 -6.12 10.34 -39.68
CA SER A 3 -6.37 10.40 -38.23
C SER A 3 -5.57 11.57 -37.66
N THR A 4 -6.26 12.63 -37.25
CA THR A 4 -5.66 13.79 -36.60
C THR A 4 -5.38 13.43 -35.16
N THR A 5 -4.11 13.43 -34.74
CA THR A 5 -3.75 13.13 -33.36
C THR A 5 -3.81 14.40 -32.51
N LEU A 6 -3.99 14.25 -31.20
CA LEU A 6 -4.08 15.39 -30.28
C LEU A 6 -2.83 16.30 -30.31
N GLY A 7 -1.69 15.75 -30.75
CA GLY A 7 -0.46 16.50 -30.98
C GLY A 7 -0.45 17.38 -32.24
N ASP A 8 -1.33 17.11 -33.21
CA ASP A 8 -1.49 17.93 -34.42
C ASP A 8 -2.38 19.16 -34.16
N LEU A 9 -3.25 19.08 -33.14
CA LEU A 9 -4.16 20.16 -32.74
C LEU A 9 -3.47 21.26 -31.92
N PHE A 10 -2.36 20.95 -31.26
CA PHE A 10 -1.64 21.89 -30.38
C PHE A 10 -0.12 21.86 -30.60
N PRO A 11 0.38 22.46 -31.70
CA PRO A 11 1.81 22.46 -32.04
C PRO A 11 2.67 23.15 -30.98
N GLU A 12 2.12 24.16 -30.32
CA GLU A 12 2.76 24.97 -29.27
C GLU A 12 3.21 24.13 -28.06
N MET A 13 2.55 23.01 -27.78
CA MET A 13 2.89 22.12 -26.66
C MET A 13 4.14 21.26 -26.92
N ARG A 14 4.56 21.08 -28.18
CA ARG A 14 5.78 20.31 -28.50
C ARG A 14 7.05 20.94 -27.94
N ASN A 15 7.06 22.27 -27.79
CA ASN A 15 8.23 23.03 -27.35
C ASN A 15 8.20 23.38 -25.86
N ALA A 16 7.12 23.06 -25.15
CA ALA A 16 6.95 23.37 -23.71
C ALA A 16 7.61 22.33 -22.78
N ALA A 17 8.03 21.18 -23.30
CA ALA A 17 8.83 20.22 -22.54
C ALA A 17 10.32 20.59 -22.69
N PRO A 18 11.04 20.91 -21.61
CA PRO A 18 12.49 21.07 -21.72
C PRO A 18 13.05 19.72 -22.16
N GLY A 19 13.81 19.73 -23.25
CA GLY A 19 14.52 18.57 -23.77
C GLY A 19 15.28 17.91 -22.64
N ASN A 20 14.89 16.69 -22.30
CA ASN A 20 15.64 15.89 -21.36
C ASN A 20 15.83 14.52 -22.02
N ASP A 21 17.03 14.36 -22.58
CA ASP A 21 17.64 13.10 -22.95
C ASP A 21 17.54 12.12 -21.77
N ARG A 22 16.40 11.44 -21.67
CA ARG A 22 16.18 10.39 -20.69
C ARG A 22 16.82 9.10 -21.17
N LYS A 23 18.17 9.09 -21.20
CA LYS A 23 18.92 7.88 -20.87
C LYS A 23 18.63 7.55 -19.41
N ARG A 24 17.48 6.93 -19.14
CA ARG A 24 17.16 6.35 -17.84
C ARG A 24 18.12 5.18 -17.61
N LYS A 25 19.27 5.46 -17.00
CA LYS A 25 20.02 4.46 -16.24
C LYS A 25 19.04 3.83 -15.23
N PRO A 26 18.97 2.51 -15.07
CA PRO A 26 18.19 1.91 -14.00
C PRO A 26 18.85 2.35 -12.69
N ALA A 27 18.24 3.33 -12.03
CA ALA A 27 18.61 3.66 -10.67
C ALA A 27 18.35 2.39 -9.85
N ASN A 28 19.42 1.81 -9.31
CA ASN A 28 19.37 0.75 -8.32
C ASN A 28 18.73 1.35 -7.06
N ARG A 29 17.41 1.50 -7.10
CA ARG A 29 16.61 2.03 -6.02
C ARG A 29 16.52 0.87 -5.05
N ILE A 30 17.37 0.89 -4.03
CA ILE A 30 17.15 0.11 -2.82
C ILE A 30 15.83 0.68 -2.26
N THR A 31 14.73 0.10 -2.73
CA THR A 31 13.38 0.38 -2.25
C THR A 31 13.39 -0.05 -0.80
N ARG A 32 13.34 0.92 0.11
CA ARG A 32 12.99 0.65 1.50
C ARG A 32 11.77 -0.28 1.45
N PRO A 33 11.79 -1.45 2.11
CA PRO A 33 10.62 -2.31 2.14
C PRO A 33 9.46 -1.47 2.66
N GLY A 34 8.35 -1.45 1.91
CA GLY A 34 7.18 -0.69 2.30
C GLY A 34 6.60 -1.24 3.61
N THR A 35 5.67 -0.48 4.18
CA THR A 35 4.98 -0.87 5.42
C THR A 35 4.40 -2.28 5.34
N ALA A 36 3.83 -2.66 4.19
CA ALA A 36 3.27 -3.98 3.95
C ALA A 36 4.34 -5.09 3.97
N GLU A 37 5.49 -4.87 3.34
CA GLU A 37 6.59 -5.83 3.30
C GLU A 37 7.19 -6.04 4.68
N ARG A 38 7.29 -4.96 5.49
CA ARG A 38 7.68 -5.06 6.90
C ARG A 38 6.66 -5.83 7.73
N LEU A 39 5.37 -5.53 7.57
CA LEU A 39 4.30 -6.28 8.24
C LEU A 39 4.38 -7.76 7.92
N LYS A 40 4.55 -8.13 6.66
CA LYS A 40 4.65 -9.54 6.24
C LYS A 40 5.91 -10.23 6.79
N ALA A 41 7.01 -9.51 6.95
CA ALA A 41 8.22 -10.03 7.56
C ALA A 41 8.07 -10.27 9.07
N LEU A 42 7.31 -9.41 9.77
CA LEU A 42 7.08 -9.52 11.22
C LEU A 42 5.96 -10.50 11.57
N TYR A 43 4.97 -10.63 10.69
CA TYR A 43 3.76 -11.42 10.86
C TYR A 43 3.59 -12.37 9.65
N PRO A 44 4.26 -13.54 9.64
CA PRO A 44 4.14 -14.51 8.56
C PRO A 44 2.71 -15.02 8.38
N GLU A 45 1.86 -14.91 9.40
CA GLU A 45 0.45 -15.28 9.37
C GLU A 45 -0.36 -14.45 8.35
N ILE A 46 0.10 -13.24 8.04
CA ILE A 46 -0.52 -12.32 7.07
C ILE A 46 0.32 -12.17 5.78
N GLU A 47 1.32 -13.02 5.56
CA GLU A 47 2.21 -12.94 4.39
C GLU A 47 1.42 -12.96 3.07
N SER A 48 0.39 -13.79 3.00
CA SER A 48 -0.49 -13.97 1.84
C SER A 48 -1.51 -12.85 1.65
N TRP A 49 -1.64 -11.93 2.61
CA TRP A 49 -2.65 -10.86 2.55
C TRP A 49 -2.31 -9.84 1.47
N ASN A 50 -3.35 -9.16 0.98
CA ASN A 50 -3.17 -8.03 0.08
C ASN A 50 -2.37 -6.92 0.80
N PRO A 51 -1.29 -6.36 0.20
CA PRO A 51 -0.46 -5.32 0.83
C PRO A 51 -1.25 -4.10 1.35
N VAL A 52 -2.27 -3.67 0.61
CA VAL A 52 -3.13 -2.54 1.00
C VAL A 52 -3.94 -2.92 2.23
N PHE A 53 -4.50 -4.12 2.26
CA PHE A 53 -5.31 -4.61 3.36
C PHE A 53 -4.48 -4.80 4.64
N ALA A 54 -3.29 -5.40 4.54
CA ALA A 54 -2.38 -5.55 5.68
C ALA A 54 -2.01 -4.19 6.29
N THR A 55 -1.70 -3.21 5.44
CA THR A 55 -1.37 -1.84 5.87
C THR A 55 -2.56 -1.15 6.53
N GLN A 56 -3.76 -1.28 5.96
CA GLN A 56 -4.98 -0.73 6.55
C GLN A 56 -5.30 -1.36 7.90
N ALA A 57 -5.17 -2.68 8.02
CA ALA A 57 -5.41 -3.38 9.27
C ALA A 57 -4.45 -2.91 10.39
N TRP A 58 -3.19 -2.70 10.04
CA TRP A 58 -2.18 -2.12 10.95
C TRP A 58 -2.54 -0.71 11.40
N PHE A 59 -2.83 0.20 10.48
CA PHE A 59 -3.20 1.57 10.85
C PHE A 59 -4.50 1.64 11.63
N ARG A 60 -5.45 0.75 11.34
CA ARG A 60 -6.69 0.64 12.09
C ARG A 60 -6.43 0.19 13.53
N TRP A 61 -5.59 -0.83 13.72
CA TRP A 61 -5.17 -1.27 15.05
C TRP A 61 -4.53 -0.13 15.83
N LEU A 62 -3.58 0.60 15.23
CA LEU A 62 -2.94 1.75 15.87
C LEU A 62 -3.96 2.83 16.25
N SER A 63 -4.86 3.18 15.33
CA SER A 63 -5.90 4.19 15.56
C SER A 63 -6.90 3.79 16.66
N GLU A 64 -7.26 2.51 16.76
CA GLU A 64 -8.21 2.03 17.78
C GLU A 64 -7.56 1.91 19.18
N ASN A 65 -6.23 1.85 19.25
CA ASN A 65 -5.47 1.77 20.50
C ASN A 65 -4.82 3.10 20.91
N ASP A 66 -5.22 4.22 20.28
CA ASP A 66 -4.65 5.57 20.49
C ASP A 66 -3.12 5.61 20.35
N MET A 67 -2.57 4.79 19.45
CA MET A 67 -1.14 4.70 19.16
C MET A 67 -0.76 5.62 18.00
N GLU A 68 0.52 6.00 17.95
CA GLU A 68 1.05 6.78 16.84
C GLU A 68 0.97 5.97 15.52
N LEU A 69 0.54 6.61 14.43
CA LEU A 69 0.39 5.98 13.11
C LEU A 69 1.73 5.77 12.40
N VAL A 70 2.58 4.93 13.00
CA VAL A 70 3.93 4.63 12.52
C VAL A 70 4.01 3.26 11.84
N GLU A 71 5.07 3.06 11.06
CA GLU A 71 5.38 1.74 10.51
C GLU A 71 5.80 0.77 11.63
N PRO A 72 5.55 -0.54 11.48
CA PRO A 72 6.00 -1.51 12.46
C PRO A 72 7.53 -1.62 12.43
N GLU A 73 8.15 -1.45 13.60
CA GLU A 73 9.58 -1.67 13.81
C GLU A 73 9.86 -3.05 14.43
N SER A 74 8.96 -3.53 15.28
CA SER A 74 9.03 -4.82 15.97
C SER A 74 7.69 -5.54 15.95
N ARG A 75 7.73 -6.85 16.20
CA ARG A 75 6.53 -7.68 16.37
C ARG A 75 5.87 -7.36 17.72
N ASP A 76 4.58 -7.04 17.70
CA ASP A 76 3.71 -6.86 18.85
C ASP A 76 2.60 -7.92 18.77
N GLU A 77 2.57 -8.85 19.74
CA GLU A 77 1.58 -9.95 19.76
C GLU A 77 0.14 -9.46 19.96
N ARG A 78 -0.06 -8.22 20.43
CA ARG A 78 -1.40 -7.62 20.55
C ARG A 78 -2.04 -7.36 19.19
N PHE A 79 -1.25 -7.17 18.13
CA PHE A 79 -1.79 -6.95 16.79
C PHE A 79 -2.47 -8.21 16.23
N PRO A 80 -1.84 -9.40 16.23
CA PRO A 80 -2.52 -10.66 15.91
C PRO A 80 -3.76 -10.93 16.76
N ASP A 81 -3.70 -10.71 18.07
CA ASP A 81 -4.85 -10.90 18.97
C ASP A 81 -6.02 -9.98 18.59
N TYR A 82 -5.72 -8.71 18.27
CA TYR A 82 -6.69 -7.75 17.76
C TYR A 82 -7.31 -8.22 16.43
N LEU A 83 -6.51 -8.73 15.48
CA LEU A 83 -7.03 -9.24 14.21
C LEU A 83 -8.01 -10.39 14.43
N VAL A 84 -7.70 -11.32 15.33
CA VAL A 84 -8.60 -12.43 15.68
C VAL A 84 -9.89 -11.90 16.30
N GLY A 85 -9.80 -10.93 17.22
CA GLY A 85 -10.96 -10.27 17.81
C GLY A 85 -11.87 -9.63 16.75
N LEU A 86 -11.27 -8.84 15.84
CA LEU A 86 -11.95 -8.17 14.76
C LEU A 86 -12.64 -9.15 13.80
N ILE A 87 -11.96 -10.25 13.45
CA ILE A 87 -12.55 -11.29 12.58
C ILE A 87 -13.75 -11.93 13.28
N ARG A 88 -13.63 -12.28 14.56
CA ARG A 88 -14.73 -12.88 15.33
C ARG A 88 -15.93 -11.94 15.44
N GLU A 89 -15.69 -10.68 15.74
CA GLU A 89 -16.74 -9.65 15.79
C GLU A 89 -17.45 -9.55 14.43
N LYS A 90 -16.71 -9.46 13.33
CA LYS A 90 -17.29 -9.38 11.98
C LYS A 90 -18.04 -10.65 11.59
N MET A 91 -17.54 -11.83 11.95
CA MET A 91 -18.25 -13.08 11.71
C MET A 91 -19.55 -13.16 12.52
N ALA A 92 -19.58 -12.66 13.75
CA ALA A 92 -20.79 -12.58 14.56
C ALA A 92 -21.80 -11.58 13.97
N GLU A 93 -21.36 -10.39 13.55
CA GLU A 93 -22.21 -9.40 12.86
C GLU A 93 -22.86 -9.96 11.58
N MET A 94 -22.11 -10.77 10.82
CA MET A 94 -22.60 -11.38 9.59
C MET A 94 -23.46 -12.63 9.83
N GLY A 95 -23.68 -13.04 11.09
CA GLY A 95 -24.40 -14.27 11.43
C GLY A 95 -23.69 -15.55 10.97
N LEU A 96 -22.38 -15.47 10.69
CA LEU A 96 -21.53 -16.58 10.26
C LEU A 96 -20.85 -17.28 11.44
N TRP A 97 -20.90 -16.66 12.63
CA TRP A 97 -20.43 -17.23 13.88
C TRP A 97 -21.64 -17.75 14.68
N LEU A 98 -21.77 -19.08 14.75
CA LEU A 98 -22.82 -19.79 15.50
C LEU A 98 -22.62 -19.71 17.02
#